data_AF-A0A392R150-F1
#
_entry.id   AF-A0A392R150-F1
#
_cell.length_a   1.000
_cell.length_b   1.000
_cell.length_c   1.000
_cell.angle_alpha   90.00
_cell.angle_beta   90.00
_cell.angle_gamma   90.00
#
_symmetry.space_group_name_H-M   'P 1'
#
loop_
_entity.id
_entity.type
_entity.pdbx_description
1 polymer ?
#
loop_
_entity_poly.entity_id
_entity_poly.type
_entity_poly.pdbx_seq_one_letter_code
_entity_poly.pdbx_strand_id
1 'polypeptide(L)'
;MSQRSETIQPIRLRVVEGAIPTNFPSGAYYLTGPGIFKDDHGSTVHPLDGHGYLRAFTFDNVNKEVKYMAKYIKTEAQVEEYDQKTDSWRFTHRGPFSVLKGGKKIGNTKVMKNVANTSVLMWGKKLL
;
A
#
# COMPACT_ATOMS: atom_id res chain seq x y z
N MET A 1 10.46 -0.41 7.61
CA MET A 1 10.38 -1.84 7.26
C MET A 1 9.19 -2.07 6.33
N SER A 2 9.20 -3.13 5.50
CA SER A 2 8.06 -3.45 4.62
C SER A 2 6.81 -3.83 5.42
N GLN A 3 5.65 -3.38 4.97
CA GLN A 3 4.32 -3.73 5.50
C GLN A 3 3.73 -4.89 4.69
N ARG A 4 4.12 -6.12 5.03
CA ARG A 4 3.80 -7.30 4.21
C ARG A 4 2.36 -7.79 4.33
N SER A 5 1.73 -7.60 5.49
CA SER A 5 0.37 -8.09 5.74
C SER A 5 -0.69 -7.07 5.31
N GLU A 6 -1.78 -7.54 4.73
CA GLU A 6 -3.00 -6.75 4.49
C GLU A 6 -4.01 -6.93 5.63
N THR A 7 -4.90 -5.96 5.80
CA THR A 7 -6.05 -6.02 6.71
C THR A 7 -7.29 -5.71 5.88
N ILE A 8 -7.77 -6.72 5.16
CA ILE A 8 -8.85 -6.59 4.16
C ILE A 8 -10.24 -6.55 4.79
N GLN A 9 -10.37 -6.99 6.05
CA GLN A 9 -11.58 -6.84 6.85
C GLN A 9 -11.38 -5.71 7.86
N PRO A 10 -12.39 -4.88 8.12
CA PRO A 10 -12.26 -3.78 9.07
C PRO A 10 -12.04 -4.30 10.49
N ILE A 11 -10.94 -3.88 11.11
CA ILE A 11 -10.67 -4.16 12.52
C ILE A 11 -10.98 -2.92 13.37
N ARG A 12 -11.61 -3.12 14.53
CA ARG A 12 -11.83 -2.02 15.48
C ARG A 12 -10.52 -1.69 16.17
N LEU A 13 -10.12 -0.42 16.13
CA LEU A 13 -9.00 0.09 16.91
C LEU A 13 -9.43 0.42 18.33
N ARG A 14 -8.51 0.25 19.27
CA ARG A 14 -8.65 0.70 20.66
C ARG A 14 -7.85 1.98 20.84
N VAL A 15 -8.46 2.99 21.47
CA VAL A 15 -7.75 4.19 21.89
C VAL A 15 -6.76 3.80 22.98
N VAL A 16 -5.47 4.05 22.75
CA VAL A 16 -4.40 3.78 23.72
C VAL A 16 -4.08 5.02 24.55
N GLU A 17 -4.23 6.20 23.96
CA GLU A 17 -3.96 7.50 24.58
C GLU A 17 -4.94 8.56 24.04
N GLY A 18 -5.38 9.48 24.89
CA GLY A 18 -6.31 10.55 24.54
C GLY A 18 -7.76 10.07 24.30
N ALA A 19 -8.51 10.83 23.49
CA ALA A 19 -9.89 10.52 23.11
C ALA A 19 -10.19 11.06 21.71
N ILE A 20 -11.15 10.44 21.01
CA ILE A 20 -11.67 10.96 19.74
C ILE A 20 -12.47 12.24 20.06
N PRO A 21 -12.15 13.40 19.45
CA PRO A 21 -12.89 14.63 19.68
C PRO A 21 -14.39 14.45 19.41
N THR A 22 -15.24 15.03 20.25
CA THR A 22 -16.71 14.88 20.13
C THR A 22 -17.27 15.45 18.82
N ASN A 23 -16.59 16.45 18.27
CA ASN A 23 -16.90 17.10 17.00
C ASN A 23 -16.10 16.54 15.81
N PHE A 24 -15.38 15.41 15.97
CA PHE A 24 -14.66 14.81 14.85
C PHE A 24 -15.67 14.26 13.82
N PRO A 25 -15.52 14.56 12.52
CA PRO A 25 -16.49 14.16 11.52
C PRO A 25 -16.48 12.63 11.31
N SER A 26 -17.66 12.06 11.10
CA SER A 26 -17.76 10.70 10.57
C SER A 26 -17.25 10.67 9.13
N GLY A 27 -16.44 9.68 8.78
CA GLY A 27 -15.84 9.60 7.46
C GLY A 27 -14.63 8.69 7.42
N ALA A 28 -13.93 8.70 6.29
CA ALA A 28 -12.72 7.91 6.10
C ALA A 28 -11.52 8.83 5.84
N TYR A 29 -10.44 8.61 6.59
CA TYR A 29 -9.12 9.15 6.30
C TYR A 29 -8.32 8.11 5.52
N TYR A 30 -7.97 8.45 4.28
CA TYR A 30 -7.18 7.58 3.40
C TYR A 30 -5.73 8.06 3.36
N LEU A 31 -4.81 7.10 3.35
CA LEU A 31 -3.37 7.34 3.19
C LEU A 31 -2.79 6.25 2.29
N THR A 32 -2.06 6.64 1.25
CA THR A 32 -1.22 5.71 0.47
C THR A 32 0.25 5.99 0.75
N GLY A 33 1.10 5.02 0.45
CA GLY A 33 2.54 5.06 0.68
C GLY A 33 3.17 3.75 0.21
N PRO A 34 4.51 3.66 0.14
CA PRO A 34 5.16 2.41 -0.23
C PRO A 34 5.00 1.37 0.88
N GLY A 35 4.43 0.22 0.53
CA GLY A 35 4.25 -0.91 1.44
C GLY A 35 5.39 -1.90 1.42
N ILE A 36 6.26 -1.92 0.41
CA ILE A 36 7.35 -2.90 0.33
C ILE A 36 8.63 -2.29 -0.25
N PHE A 37 9.76 -2.63 0.37
CA PHE A 37 11.10 -2.13 0.02
C PHE A 37 12.10 -3.24 -0.32
N LYS A 38 11.81 -4.48 0.08
CA LYS A 38 12.66 -5.65 -0.12
C LYS A 38 11.79 -6.84 -0.45
N ASP A 39 12.16 -7.56 -1.49
CA ASP A 39 11.50 -8.80 -1.92
C ASP A 39 12.08 -10.04 -1.21
N ASP A 40 11.55 -11.21 -1.53
CA ASP A 40 11.96 -12.48 -0.90
C ASP A 40 13.19 -13.12 -1.58
N HIS A 41 13.74 -12.45 -2.60
CA HIS A 41 14.89 -12.90 -3.39
C HIS A 41 16.12 -11.99 -3.25
N GLY A 42 16.07 -11.03 -2.33
CA GLY A 42 17.20 -10.19 -1.96
C GLY A 42 17.37 -8.93 -2.81
N SER A 43 16.38 -8.57 -3.63
CA SER A 43 16.31 -7.25 -4.26
C SER A 43 15.74 -6.22 -3.27
N THR A 44 16.25 -5.00 -3.36
CA THR A 44 15.73 -3.84 -2.63
C THR A 44 15.38 -2.75 -3.62
N VAL A 45 14.40 -1.92 -3.26
CA VAL A 45 13.99 -0.75 -4.04
C VAL A 45 14.04 0.50 -3.19
N HIS A 46 14.28 1.64 -3.85
CA HIS A 46 14.05 2.95 -3.29
C HIS A 46 12.57 3.07 -2.86
N PRO A 47 12.24 3.78 -1.76
CA PRO A 47 10.85 3.92 -1.31
C PRO A 47 9.88 4.38 -2.38
N LEU A 48 10.29 5.27 -3.29
CA LEU A 48 9.44 5.75 -4.39
C LEU A 48 9.07 4.66 -5.41
N ASP A 49 9.79 3.54 -5.45
CA ASP A 49 9.54 2.40 -6.36
C ASP A 49 8.83 1.23 -5.65
N GLY A 50 8.53 1.37 -4.35
CA GLY A 50 7.78 0.38 -3.58
C GLY A 50 6.28 0.43 -3.92
N HIS A 51 5.64 -0.73 -3.99
CA HIS A 51 4.21 -0.83 -4.31
C HIS A 51 3.33 -0.08 -3.33
N GLY A 52 2.31 0.60 -3.85
CA GLY A 52 1.37 1.41 -3.08
C GLY A 52 0.54 0.56 -2.13
N TYR A 53 0.48 1.01 -0.89
CA TYR A 53 -0.22 0.38 0.22
C TYR A 53 -1.22 1.37 0.81
N LEU A 54 -2.48 1.18 0.45
CA LEU A 54 -3.59 2.00 0.85
C LEU A 54 -4.03 1.61 2.26
N ARG A 55 -4.18 2.62 3.12
CA ARG A 55 -4.70 2.52 4.47
C ARG A 55 -5.95 3.37 4.59
N ALA A 56 -6.93 2.89 5.32
CA ALA A 56 -8.16 3.60 5.61
C ALA A 56 -8.45 3.55 7.12
N PHE A 57 -8.72 4.73 7.69
CA PHE A 57 -9.25 4.88 9.04
C PHE A 57 -10.67 5.42 8.93
N THR A 58 -11.66 4.60 9.28
CA THR A 58 -13.06 4.99 9.25
C THR A 58 -13.51 5.39 10.65
N PHE A 59 -13.93 6.64 10.80
CA PHE A 59 -14.42 7.22 12.04
C PHE A 59 -15.94 7.18 12.06
N ASP A 60 -16.49 6.62 13.13
CA ASP A 60 -17.91 6.68 13.47
C ASP A 60 -18.08 7.58 14.69
N ASN A 61 -18.59 8.79 14.48
CA ASN A 61 -18.78 9.75 15.55
C ASN A 61 -19.95 9.41 16.50
N VAL A 62 -20.89 8.55 16.07
CA VAL A 62 -22.02 8.11 16.90
C VAL A 62 -21.54 7.08 17.92
N ASN A 63 -20.85 6.04 17.44
CA ASN A 63 -20.38 4.94 18.29
C ASN A 63 -18.99 5.23 18.92
N LYS A 64 -18.37 6.36 18.57
CA LYS A 64 -16.98 6.71 18.96
C LYS A 64 -16.00 5.59 18.62
N GLU A 65 -16.15 5.02 17.43
CA GLU A 65 -15.33 3.91 16.94
C GLU A 65 -14.42 4.35 15.80
N VAL A 66 -13.22 3.79 15.76
CA VAL A 66 -12.33 3.86 14.60
C VAL A 66 -12.10 2.45 14.08
N LYS A 67 -12.29 2.25 12.79
CA LYS A 67 -11.95 1.00 12.10
C LYS A 67 -10.75 1.21 11.19
N TYR A 68 -9.89 0.20 11.11
CA TYR A 68 -8.71 0.19 10.25
C TYR A 68 -8.84 -0.89 9.19
N MET A 69 -8.42 -0.54 7.98
CA MET A 69 -8.23 -1.45 6.86
C MET A 69 -6.97 -1.06 6.11
N ALA A 70 -6.32 -2.04 5.48
CA ALA A 70 -5.21 -1.78 4.59
C ALA A 70 -5.03 -2.86 3.54
N LYS A 71 -4.59 -2.45 2.35
CA LYS A 71 -4.30 -3.34 1.23
C LYS A 71 -3.31 -2.73 0.25
N TYR A 72 -2.60 -3.56 -0.47
CA TYR A 72 -1.85 -3.17 -1.65
C TYR A 72 -2.80 -2.75 -2.78
N ILE A 73 -2.38 -1.75 -3.53
CA ILE A 73 -3.06 -1.31 -4.75
C ILE A 73 -2.67 -2.28 -5.86
N LYS A 74 -3.67 -2.92 -6.47
CA LYS A 74 -3.49 -3.91 -7.53
C LYS A 74 -3.15 -3.24 -8.86
N THR A 75 -1.97 -2.62 -8.94
CA THR A 75 -1.40 -2.20 -10.23
C THR A 75 -0.93 -3.43 -11.00
N GLU A 76 -0.73 -3.31 -12.32
CA GLU A 76 -0.18 -4.40 -13.13
C GLU A 76 1.14 -4.92 -12.55
N ALA A 77 2.05 -4.01 -12.20
CA ALA A 77 3.34 -4.37 -11.62
C ALA A 77 3.20 -5.06 -10.26
N GLN A 78 2.21 -4.69 -9.43
CA GLN A 78 1.97 -5.36 -8.16
C GLN A 78 1.48 -6.79 -8.37
N VAL A 79 0.54 -7.00 -9.30
CA VAL A 79 -0.01 -8.32 -9.64
C VAL A 79 1.05 -9.23 -10.24
N GLU A 80 1.96 -8.69 -11.06
CA GLU A 80 3.06 -9.47 -11.65
C GLU A 80 4.17 -9.81 -10.65
N GLU A 81 4.38 -9.00 -9.60
CA GLU A 81 5.47 -9.16 -8.64
C GLU A 81 5.07 -9.84 -7.32
N TYR A 82 3.78 -10.05 -7.08
CA TYR A 82 3.26 -10.71 -5.88
C TYR A 82 2.56 -12.02 -6.23
N ASP A 83 3.09 -13.12 -5.70
CA ASP A 83 2.49 -14.44 -5.83
C ASP A 83 1.54 -14.70 -4.65
N GLN A 84 0.24 -14.62 -4.91
CA GLN A 84 -0.81 -14.89 -3.93
C GLN A 84 -0.82 -16.33 -3.41
N LYS A 85 -0.31 -17.31 -4.17
CA LYS A 85 -0.31 -18.72 -3.74
C LYS A 85 0.78 -18.99 -2.73
N THR A 86 1.92 -18.31 -2.86
CA THR A 86 3.10 -18.51 -2.01
C THR A 86 3.30 -17.39 -1.00
N ASP A 87 2.45 -16.35 -1.01
CA ASP A 87 2.57 -15.13 -0.20
C ASP A 87 3.99 -14.52 -0.29
N SER A 88 4.52 -14.48 -1.52
CA SER A 88 5.89 -14.07 -1.78
C SER A 88 5.99 -12.95 -2.81
N TRP A 89 7.02 -12.12 -2.64
CA TRP A 89 7.33 -11.01 -3.50
C TRP A 89 8.60 -11.31 -4.30
N ARG A 90 8.54 -10.99 -5.58
CA ARG A 90 9.70 -10.99 -6.48
C ARG A 90 9.67 -9.78 -7.37
N PHE A 91 10.63 -8.88 -7.20
CA PHE A 91 10.72 -7.70 -8.05
C PHE A 91 11.25 -8.08 -9.43
N THR A 92 10.53 -7.64 -10.47
CA THR A 92 10.84 -7.91 -11.89
C THR A 92 10.87 -6.61 -12.71
N HIS A 93 10.15 -5.58 -12.27
CA HIS A 93 10.06 -4.26 -12.87
C HIS A 93 11.08 -3.31 -12.23
N ARG A 94 11.85 -2.64 -13.08
CA ARG A 94 12.71 -1.55 -12.64
C ARG A 94 11.86 -0.30 -12.45
N GLY A 95 12.05 0.37 -11.32
CA GLY A 95 11.56 1.72 -11.13
C GLY A 95 12.62 2.75 -11.53
N PRO A 96 12.23 4.02 -11.74
CA PRO A 96 13.17 5.09 -12.08
C PRO A 96 14.27 5.33 -11.03
N PHE A 97 14.09 4.85 -9.80
CA PHE A 97 15.02 5.07 -8.68
C PHE A 97 15.72 3.80 -8.19
N SER A 98 15.54 2.64 -8.84
CA SER A 98 16.02 1.35 -8.34
C SER A 98 16.60 0.45 -9.41
N VAL A 99 17.61 -0.33 -9.04
CA VAL A 99 18.16 -1.42 -9.84
C VAL A 99 17.93 -2.74 -9.11
N LEU A 100 17.36 -3.73 -9.81
CA LEU A 100 17.05 -5.04 -9.24
C LEU A 100 18.25 -5.98 -9.27
N LYS A 101 18.41 -6.78 -8.22
CA LYS A 101 19.48 -7.77 -8.10
C LYS A 101 19.13 -9.00 -8.95
N GLY A 102 20.05 -9.44 -9.81
CA GLY A 102 19.88 -10.66 -10.62
C GLY A 102 18.82 -10.55 -11.75
N GLY A 103 18.31 -9.36 -12.05
CA GLY A 103 17.35 -9.18 -13.14
C GLY A 103 17.97 -9.50 -14.50
N LYS A 104 17.41 -10.47 -15.22
CA LYS A 104 17.79 -10.76 -16.61
C LYS A 104 17.66 -9.45 -17.42
N LYS A 105 18.76 -8.99 -18.02
CA LYS A 105 18.80 -7.76 -18.84
C LYS A 105 18.02 -7.90 -20.16
N ILE A 106 17.70 -9.12 -20.58
CA ILE A 106 17.06 -9.42 -21.85
C ILE A 106 15.53 -9.42 -21.64
N GLY A 107 14.83 -8.50 -22.31
CA GLY A 107 13.37 -8.47 -22.38
C GLY A 107 12.67 -7.41 -21.51
N ASN A 108 13.40 -6.61 -20.73
CA ASN A 108 12.77 -5.61 -19.86
C ASN A 108 12.66 -4.25 -20.59
N THR A 109 11.64 -4.11 -21.45
CA THR A 109 11.35 -2.87 -22.19
C THR A 109 10.40 -1.92 -21.44
N LYS A 110 9.79 -2.36 -20.33
CA LYS A 110 8.91 -1.51 -19.50
C LYS A 110 9.75 -0.63 -18.56
N VAL A 111 10.01 0.61 -18.97
CA VAL A 111 10.74 1.63 -18.18
C VAL A 111 9.85 2.28 -17.10
N MET A 112 8.52 2.14 -17.20
CA MET A 112 7.56 2.76 -16.28
C MET A 112 6.82 1.72 -15.45
N LYS A 113 7.22 1.60 -14.18
CA LYS A 113 6.48 0.85 -13.15
C LYS A 113 5.49 1.79 -12.46
N ASN A 114 4.19 1.61 -12.70
CA ASN A 114 3.19 2.29 -11.89
C ASN A 114 3.01 1.58 -10.54
N VAL A 115 3.31 2.30 -9.46
CA VAL A 115 3.22 1.80 -8.08
C VAL A 115 2.10 2.44 -7.27
N ALA A 116 1.46 3.52 -7.76
CA ALA A 116 0.34 4.21 -7.09
C ALA A 116 0.57 4.53 -5.59
N ASN A 117 1.77 4.97 -5.20
CA ASN A 117 2.17 5.07 -3.80
C ASN A 117 2.26 6.50 -3.23
N THR A 118 1.95 7.55 -4.01
CA THR A 118 2.22 8.94 -3.60
C THR A 118 1.04 9.61 -2.88
N SER A 119 -0.15 9.55 -3.47
CA SER A 119 -1.33 10.30 -3.00
C SER A 119 -2.61 9.52 -3.25
N VAL A 120 -3.63 9.82 -2.45
CA VAL A 120 -4.98 9.27 -2.59
C VAL A 120 -5.99 10.41 -2.45
N LEU A 121 -7.02 10.42 -3.30
CA LEU A 121 -8.04 11.48 -3.32
C LEU A 121 -9.43 10.90 -3.53
N MET A 122 -10.42 11.41 -2.79
CA MET A 122 -11.82 11.22 -3.10
C MET A 122 -12.32 12.36 -3.99
N TRP A 123 -12.72 12.07 -5.22
CA TRP A 123 -13.27 13.06 -6.15
C TRP A 123 -14.41 12.47 -6.97
N GLY A 124 -15.55 13.17 -7.05
CA GLY A 124 -16.69 12.71 -7.86
C GLY A 124 -17.18 11.31 -7.50
N LYS A 125 -17.22 10.97 -6.20
CA LYS A 125 -17.56 9.63 -5.67
C LYS A 125 -16.59 8.51 -6.08
N LYS A 126 -15.39 8.85 -6.54
CA LYS A 126 -14.32 7.90 -6.88
C LYS A 126 -13.15 8.09 -5.92
N LEU A 127 -12.63 6.99 -5.40
CA LEU A 127 -11.34 6.96 -4.70
C LEU A 127 -10.26 6.68 -5.75
N LEU A 128 -9.32 7.62 -5.87
CA LEU A 128 -8.21 7.59 -6.83
C LEU A 128 -6.89 7.44 -6.08
#